data_AF-A0A937W924-F1
#
_entry.id   AF-A0A937W924-F1
#
_cell.length_a   1.000
_cell.length_b   1.000
_cell.length_c   1.000
_cell.angle_alpha   90.00
_cell.angle_beta   90.00
_cell.angle_gamma   90.00
#
_symmetry.space_group_name_H-M   'P 1'
#
loop_
_entity.id
_entity.type
_entity.pdbx_description
1 polymer ?
#
loop_
_entity_poly.entity_id
_entity_poly.type
_entity_poly.pdbx_seq_one_letter_code
_entity_poly.pdbx_strand_id
1 'polypeptide(L)'
;MFDNTDKIVSTAVGFTFFTFLINVKLDSIIIVYLNAIVILGLFGYSIWRLDGLKILCKSLVIGAIAAVTYLPIDNLLGSLKILGLITYLKHDLLLGITPLHIFLNWLCLITITLYFYQRLRRIFTKVYFPMLLTGIVAFGGSIVLSMLGNYAGLWLWNTKGFAPPPFIGSLPLFVPIGLFLTFLFSPYFVLNILVGGIRCGVALGILQFVCFSVFRYFQ
;
A
#
# COMPACT_ATOMS: atom_id res chain seq x y z
N MET A 1 1.96 -23.95 10.54
CA MET A 1 1.99 -23.55 11.97
C MET A 1 2.12 -22.03 12.02
N PHE A 2 1.17 -21.33 12.63
CA PHE A 2 1.21 -19.87 12.77
C PHE A 2 2.22 -19.47 13.84
N ASP A 3 3.15 -18.59 13.50
CA ASP A 3 4.15 -18.03 14.40
C ASP A 3 3.58 -16.80 15.13
N ASN A 4 4.20 -16.41 16.25
CA ASN A 4 3.81 -15.21 16.99
C ASN A 4 3.94 -13.94 16.12
N THR A 5 4.89 -13.92 15.19
CA THR A 5 5.00 -12.85 14.17
C THR A 5 3.76 -12.78 13.27
N ASP A 6 3.16 -13.93 12.89
CA ASP A 6 1.95 -13.94 12.06
C ASP A 6 0.75 -13.34 12.81
N LYS A 7 0.67 -13.61 14.12
CA LYS A 7 -0.36 -13.02 14.99
C LYS A 7 -0.22 -11.51 15.03
N ILE A 8 0.99 -10.99 15.22
CA ILE A 8 1.23 -9.53 15.26
C ILE A 8 0.88 -8.87 13.93
N VAL A 9 1.29 -9.45 12.79
CA VAL A 9 0.95 -8.89 11.48
C VAL A 9 -0.56 -8.94 11.23
N SER A 10 -1.23 -10.03 11.63
CA SER A 10 -2.69 -10.13 11.53
C SER A 10 -3.40 -9.10 12.43
N THR A 11 -2.90 -8.88 13.65
CA THR A 11 -3.38 -7.84 14.56
C THR A 11 -3.17 -6.46 13.95
N ALA A 12 -2.03 -6.18 13.29
CA ALA A 12 -1.78 -4.91 12.62
C ALA A 12 -2.78 -4.65 11.47
N VAL A 13 -3.13 -5.68 10.69
CA VAL A 13 -4.16 -5.59 9.64
C VAL A 13 -5.53 -5.29 10.26
N GLY A 14 -5.95 -6.07 11.26
CA GLY A 14 -7.23 -5.88 11.94
C GLY A 14 -7.33 -4.52 12.63
N PHE A 15 -6.25 -4.08 13.29
CA PHE A 15 -6.15 -2.77 13.93
C PHE A 15 -6.21 -1.63 12.91
N THR A 16 -5.54 -1.76 11.76
CA THR A 16 -5.67 -0.78 10.66
C THR A 16 -7.12 -0.67 10.22
N PHE A 17 -7.76 -1.80 9.91
CA PHE A 17 -9.14 -1.81 9.45
C PHE A 17 -10.10 -1.19 10.47
N PHE A 18 -9.97 -1.56 11.75
CA PHE A 18 -10.80 -1.03 12.82
C PHE A 18 -10.57 0.47 13.04
N THR A 19 -9.31 0.92 12.98
CA THR A 19 -8.97 2.33 13.11
C THR A 19 -9.56 3.16 11.97
N PHE A 20 -9.51 2.67 10.74
CA PHE A 20 -10.17 3.31 9.60
C PHE A 20 -11.69 3.35 9.74
N LEU A 21 -12.33 2.28 10.25
CA LEU A 21 -13.77 2.27 10.53
C LEU A 21 -14.17 3.32 11.57
N ILE A 22 -13.40 3.44 12.65
CA ILE A 22 -13.61 4.51 13.65
C ILE A 22 -13.44 5.87 12.98
N ASN A 23 -12.43 6.01 12.12
CA ASN A 23 -12.12 7.28 11.48
C ASN A 23 -13.21 7.74 10.50
N VAL A 24 -14.06 6.84 9.98
CA VAL A 24 -15.26 7.23 9.21
C VAL A 24 -16.20 8.12 10.04
N LYS A 25 -16.19 8.01 11.37
CA LYS A 25 -17.02 8.85 12.26
C LYS A 25 -16.27 10.04 12.82
N LEU A 26 -14.97 9.91 13.05
CA LEU A 26 -14.16 10.94 13.71
C LEU A 26 -13.48 11.91 12.72
N ASP A 27 -13.31 11.52 11.45
CA ASP A 27 -12.79 12.35 10.36
C ASP A 27 -11.48 13.09 10.74
N SER A 28 -10.55 12.35 11.37
CA SER A 28 -9.34 12.88 11.97
C SER A 28 -8.07 12.22 11.44
N ILE A 29 -7.15 13.04 10.95
CA ILE A 29 -5.84 12.56 10.48
C ILE A 29 -4.96 12.03 11.62
N ILE A 30 -5.18 12.52 12.85
CA ILE A 30 -4.46 12.09 14.05
C ILE A 30 -4.66 10.59 14.29
N ILE A 31 -5.84 10.07 13.99
CA ILE A 31 -6.17 8.65 14.15
C ILE A 31 -5.33 7.79 13.21
N VAL A 32 -5.08 8.27 11.98
CA VAL A 32 -4.22 7.58 11.01
C VAL A 32 -2.76 7.59 11.49
N TYR A 33 -2.30 8.66 12.11
CA TYR A 33 -0.96 8.73 12.69
C TYR A 33 -0.78 7.78 13.87
N LEU A 34 -1.75 7.76 14.80
CA LEU A 34 -1.75 6.81 15.91
C LEU A 34 -1.75 5.37 15.40
N ASN A 35 -2.52 5.08 14.34
CA ASN A 35 -2.50 3.78 13.68
C ASN A 35 -1.09 3.39 13.20
N ALA A 36 -0.44 4.28 12.44
CA ALA A 36 0.89 4.03 11.89
C ALA A 36 1.93 3.84 13.00
N ILE A 37 1.92 4.67 14.05
CA ILE A 37 2.85 4.58 15.18
C ILE A 37 2.69 3.24 15.90
N VAL A 38 1.45 2.83 16.20
CA VAL A 38 1.17 1.55 16.85
C VAL A 38 1.65 0.39 16.00
N ILE A 39 1.37 0.40 14.69
CA ILE A 39 1.80 -0.67 13.77
C ILE A 39 3.32 -0.76 13.67
N LEU A 40 3.99 0.37 13.48
CA LEU A 40 5.46 0.41 13.44
C LEU A 40 6.08 -0.04 14.76
N GLY A 41 5.49 0.34 15.90
CA GLY A 41 5.88 -0.14 17.21
C GLY A 41 5.73 -1.66 17.35
N LEU A 42 4.60 -2.20 16.90
CA LEU A 42 4.34 -3.65 16.88
C LEU A 42 5.33 -4.39 15.98
N PHE A 43 5.64 -3.85 14.80
CA PHE A 43 6.64 -4.41 13.90
C PHE A 43 8.04 -4.35 14.51
N GLY A 44 8.43 -3.22 15.12
CA GLY A 44 9.71 -3.08 15.81
C GLY A 44 9.85 -4.08 16.96
N TYR A 45 8.82 -4.22 17.78
CA TYR A 45 8.77 -5.23 18.85
C TYR A 45 8.93 -6.65 18.29
N SER A 46 8.15 -6.99 17.26
CA SER A 46 8.21 -8.32 16.64
C SER A 46 9.57 -8.60 16.01
N ILE A 47 10.19 -7.63 15.36
CA ILE A 47 11.53 -7.76 14.78
C ILE A 47 12.57 -8.02 15.87
N TRP A 48 12.47 -7.31 17.00
CA TRP A 48 13.44 -7.42 18.09
C TRP A 48 13.32 -8.74 18.85
N ARG A 49 12.09 -9.22 19.10
CA ARG A 49 11.85 -10.34 20.03
C ARG A 49 11.43 -11.65 19.37
N LEU A 50 10.84 -11.61 18.17
CA LEU A 50 10.08 -12.75 17.62
C LEU A 50 10.47 -13.13 16.18
N ASP A 51 11.06 -12.23 15.39
CA ASP A 51 11.37 -12.44 13.97
C ASP A 51 12.65 -13.26 13.76
N GLY A 52 12.68 -14.50 14.26
CA GLY A 52 13.85 -15.39 14.13
C GLY A 52 14.25 -15.68 12.68
N LEU A 53 13.31 -15.52 11.74
CA LEU A 53 13.50 -15.77 10.31
C LEU A 53 13.79 -14.49 9.51
N LYS A 54 13.78 -13.34 10.17
CA LYS A 54 14.00 -12.00 9.58
C LYS A 54 13.05 -11.68 8.42
N ILE A 55 11.87 -12.29 8.36
CA ILE A 55 10.93 -12.10 7.23
C ILE A 55 10.28 -10.73 7.35
N LEU A 56 9.83 -10.37 8.55
CA LEU A 56 9.21 -9.07 8.80
C LEU A 56 10.23 -7.95 8.66
N CYS A 57 11.44 -8.15 9.18
CA CYS A 57 12.56 -7.22 9.03
C CYS A 57 12.88 -6.95 7.54
N LYS A 58 13.05 -8.01 6.74
CA LYS A 58 13.28 -7.86 5.29
C LYS A 58 12.13 -7.13 4.61
N SER A 59 10.88 -7.50 4.92
CA SER A 59 9.69 -6.88 4.33
C SER A 59 9.59 -5.40 4.69
N LEU A 60 9.90 -5.04 5.93
CA LEU A 60 9.87 -3.67 6.43
C LEU A 60 10.93 -2.81 5.73
N VAL A 61 12.15 -3.33 5.55
CA VAL A 61 13.21 -2.60 4.83
C VAL A 61 12.83 -2.41 3.37
N ILE A 62 12.32 -3.46 2.69
CA ILE A 62 11.85 -3.34 1.31
C ILE A 62 10.70 -2.31 1.23
N GLY A 63 9.74 -2.36 2.15
CA GLY A 63 8.62 -1.43 2.22
C GLY A 63 9.04 0.01 2.44
N ALA A 64 10.01 0.25 3.32
CA ALA A 64 10.57 1.58 3.55
C ALA A 64 11.26 2.14 2.30
N ILE A 65 12.13 1.34 1.65
CA ILE A 65 12.81 1.74 0.42
C ILE A 65 11.79 2.00 -0.69
N ALA A 66 10.78 1.14 -0.83
CA ALA A 66 9.73 1.29 -1.84
C ALA A 66 8.91 2.57 -1.63
N ALA A 67 8.50 2.85 -0.38
CA ALA A 67 7.75 4.06 -0.05
C ALA A 67 8.58 5.33 -0.33
N VAL A 68 9.88 5.33 -0.01
CA VAL A 68 10.79 6.45 -0.33
C VAL A 68 10.97 6.60 -1.84
N THR A 69 11.16 5.49 -2.56
CA THR A 69 11.33 5.48 -4.03
C THR A 69 10.06 5.93 -4.75
N TYR A 70 8.89 5.72 -4.15
CA TYR A 70 7.62 6.18 -4.70
C TYR A 70 7.49 7.71 -4.68
N LEU A 71 8.02 8.41 -3.67
CA LEU A 71 7.93 9.88 -3.56
C LEU A 71 8.37 10.66 -4.82
N PRO A 72 9.56 10.43 -5.41
CA PRO A 72 9.94 11.15 -6.62
C PRO A 72 9.05 10.80 -7.82
N ILE A 73 8.49 9.59 -7.88
CA ILE A 73 7.58 9.18 -8.95
C ILE A 73 6.22 9.85 -8.79
N ASP A 74 5.70 9.91 -7.55
CA ASP A 74 4.48 10.65 -7.21
C ASP A 74 4.62 12.13 -7.53
N ASN A 75 5.79 12.73 -7.22
CA ASN A 75 6.08 14.11 -7.58
C ASN A 75 6.16 14.32 -9.10
N LEU A 76 6.78 13.38 -9.84
CA LEU A 76 6.86 13.45 -11.30
C LEU A 76 5.48 13.32 -11.94
N LEU A 77 4.68 12.35 -11.51
CA LEU A 77 3.29 12.16 -11.96
C LEU A 77 2.41 13.35 -11.58
N GLY A 78 2.59 13.91 -10.38
CA GLY A 78 1.93 15.12 -9.94
C GLY A 78 2.25 16.31 -10.85
N SER A 79 3.54 16.56 -11.12
CA SER A 79 3.99 17.64 -11.99
C SER A 79 3.46 17.56 -13.43
N LEU A 80 3.16 16.35 -13.92
CA LEU A 80 2.55 16.09 -15.23
C LEU A 80 1.05 16.43 -15.32
N LYS A 81 0.49 17.21 -14.38
CA LYS A 81 -0.93 17.59 -14.29
C LYS A 81 -1.91 16.40 -14.16
N ILE A 82 -1.43 15.24 -13.72
CA ILE A 82 -2.27 14.14 -13.23
C ILE A 82 -2.84 14.46 -11.81
N LEU A 83 -2.53 15.66 -11.32
CA LEU A 83 -2.85 16.34 -10.06
C LEU A 83 -4.37 16.52 -9.74
N GLY A 84 -5.24 15.71 -10.33
CA GLY A 84 -6.67 15.60 -9.98
C GLY A 84 -7.15 14.17 -9.75
N LEU A 85 -6.26 13.17 -9.83
CA LEU A 85 -6.61 11.77 -9.57
C LEU A 85 -6.91 11.51 -8.10
N ILE A 86 -6.18 12.16 -7.18
CA ILE A 86 -6.41 12.09 -5.75
C ILE A 86 -6.30 13.49 -5.19
N THR A 87 -7.27 13.91 -4.39
CA THR A 87 -7.19 15.15 -3.60
C THR A 87 -7.18 14.78 -2.13
N TYR A 88 -6.16 15.28 -1.42
CA TYR A 88 -6.03 15.11 0.01
C TYR A 88 -6.80 16.23 0.69
N LEU A 89 -7.82 15.86 1.46
CA LEU A 89 -8.82 16.82 1.96
C LEU A 89 -8.42 17.43 3.31
N LYS A 90 -7.43 16.85 4.00
CA LYS A 90 -6.97 17.30 5.32
C LYS A 90 -5.61 17.97 5.22
N HIS A 91 -5.42 19.02 6.01
CA HIS A 91 -4.12 19.64 6.18
C HIS A 91 -3.19 18.62 6.86
N ASP A 92 -2.07 18.33 6.19
CA ASP A 92 -1.14 17.32 6.64
C ASP A 92 0.32 17.80 6.56
N LEU A 93 1.20 17.13 7.29
CA LEU A 93 2.64 17.24 7.08
C LEU A 93 2.99 16.67 5.70
N LEU A 94 3.70 17.43 4.89
CA LEU A 94 4.05 17.03 3.52
C LEU A 94 5.49 16.54 3.45
N LEU A 95 5.70 15.40 2.78
CA LEU A 95 7.00 14.91 2.34
C LEU A 95 7.14 15.22 0.83
N GLY A 96 7.57 16.44 0.51
CA GLY A 96 7.48 16.97 -0.85
C GLY A 96 6.04 17.39 -1.16
N ILE A 97 5.38 16.70 -2.10
CA ILE A 97 3.96 16.93 -2.44
C ILE A 97 3.07 15.87 -1.77
N THR A 98 3.63 14.72 -1.37
CA THR A 98 2.88 13.61 -0.79
C THR A 98 2.65 13.82 0.71
N PRO A 99 1.40 13.73 1.20
CA PRO A 99 1.10 13.72 2.63
C PRO A 99 1.81 12.57 3.38
N LEU A 100 2.32 12.86 4.58
CA LEU A 100 3.05 11.91 5.41
C LEU A 100 2.19 10.71 5.81
N HIS A 101 0.89 10.89 6.06
CA HIS A 101 0.01 9.76 6.39
C HIS A 101 -0.07 8.71 5.26
N ILE A 102 0.12 9.14 4.00
CA ILE A 102 0.08 8.28 2.82
C ILE A 102 1.38 7.51 2.69
N PHE A 103 2.50 8.19 2.90
CA PHE A 103 3.80 7.55 2.99
C PHE A 103 3.79 6.43 4.05
N LEU A 104 3.27 6.71 5.25
CA LEU A 104 3.17 5.74 6.33
C LEU A 104 2.24 4.57 5.99
N ASN A 105 1.10 4.84 5.35
CA ASN A 105 0.19 3.80 4.88
C ASN A 105 0.84 2.91 3.82
N TRP A 106 1.55 3.49 2.84
CA TRP A 106 2.28 2.72 1.82
C TRP A 106 3.35 1.83 2.44
N LEU A 107 4.14 2.38 3.35
CA LEU A 107 5.15 1.63 4.07
C LEU A 107 4.51 0.41 4.76
N CYS A 108 3.42 0.62 5.51
CA CYS A 108 2.73 -0.47 6.21
C CYS A 108 2.15 -1.50 5.24
N LEU A 109 1.46 -1.04 4.18
CA LEU A 109 0.80 -1.91 3.21
C LEU A 109 1.79 -2.77 2.43
N ILE A 110 2.89 -2.17 1.93
CA ILE A 110 3.94 -2.91 1.22
C ILE A 110 4.59 -3.91 2.15
N THR A 111 4.90 -3.52 3.40
CA THR A 111 5.48 -4.41 4.41
C THR A 111 4.61 -5.62 4.68
N ILE A 112 3.31 -5.41 4.94
CA ILE A 112 2.33 -6.48 5.21
C ILE A 112 2.20 -7.40 4.00
N THR A 113 2.09 -6.84 2.80
CA THR A 113 1.87 -7.63 1.58
C THR A 113 3.09 -8.49 1.23
N LEU A 114 4.30 -7.94 1.36
CA LEU A 114 5.54 -8.69 1.14
C LEU A 114 5.81 -9.71 2.24
N TYR A 115 5.45 -9.40 3.49
CA TYR A 115 5.47 -10.38 4.57
C TYR A 115 4.56 -11.56 4.24
N PHE A 116 3.32 -11.27 3.85
CA PHE A 116 2.33 -12.28 3.48
C PHE A 116 2.82 -13.15 2.31
N TYR A 117 3.37 -12.53 1.25
CA TYR A 117 3.99 -13.25 0.14
C TYR A 117 5.10 -14.20 0.62
N GLN A 118 6.04 -13.72 1.43
CA GLN A 118 7.16 -14.53 1.92
C GLN A 118 6.69 -15.67 2.82
N ARG A 119 5.64 -15.48 3.63
CA ARG A 119 5.05 -16.57 4.43
C ARG A 119 4.37 -17.61 3.55
N LEU A 120 3.54 -17.19 2.59
CA LEU A 120 2.90 -18.09 1.63
C LEU A 120 3.94 -18.88 0.83
N ARG A 121 5.04 -18.25 0.42
CA ARG A 121 6.12 -18.90 -0.34
C ARG A 121 6.76 -20.07 0.41
N ARG A 122 6.69 -20.09 1.75
CA ARG A 122 7.20 -21.20 2.56
C ARG A 122 6.21 -22.35 2.70
N ILE A 123 4.92 -22.06 2.56
CA ILE A 123 3.85 -23.07 2.60
C ILE A 123 3.69 -23.72 1.22
N PHE A 124 3.75 -22.92 0.15
CA PHE A 124 3.53 -23.36 -1.22
C PHE A 124 4.84 -23.54 -1.98
N THR A 125 5.03 -24.73 -2.56
CA THR A 125 6.20 -25.07 -3.38
C THR A 125 6.25 -24.32 -4.71
N LYS A 126 5.09 -23.96 -5.28
CA LYS A 126 4.98 -23.26 -6.56
C LYS A 126 4.85 -21.75 -6.36
N VAL A 127 5.63 -20.98 -7.13
CA VAL A 127 5.75 -19.50 -6.98
C VAL A 127 4.47 -18.77 -7.36
N TYR A 128 3.76 -19.25 -8.38
CA TYR A 128 2.60 -18.55 -8.95
C TYR A 128 1.42 -18.42 -7.99
N PHE A 129 1.26 -19.34 -7.04
CA PHE A 129 0.11 -19.32 -6.14
C PHE A 129 0.23 -18.23 -5.07
N PRO A 130 1.34 -18.13 -4.29
CA PRO A 130 1.60 -16.99 -3.42
C PRO A 130 1.50 -15.64 -4.14
N MET A 131 2.07 -15.57 -5.34
CA MET A 131 2.09 -14.38 -6.20
C MET A 131 0.69 -13.90 -6.58
N LEU A 132 -0.16 -14.81 -7.06
CA LEU A 132 -1.54 -14.50 -7.40
C LEU A 132 -2.33 -14.09 -6.17
N LEU A 133 -2.17 -14.82 -5.05
CA LEU A 133 -2.91 -14.55 -3.82
C LEU A 133 -2.54 -13.18 -3.23
N THR A 134 -1.27 -12.78 -3.27
CA THR A 134 -0.85 -11.45 -2.83
C THR A 134 -1.37 -10.34 -3.73
N GLY A 135 -1.43 -10.57 -5.05
CA GLY A 135 -2.09 -9.65 -5.97
C GLY A 135 -3.57 -9.47 -5.65
N ILE A 136 -4.32 -10.57 -5.46
CA ILE A 136 -5.76 -10.54 -5.13
C ILE A 136 -6.00 -9.82 -3.80
N VAL A 137 -5.19 -10.09 -2.78
CA VAL A 137 -5.30 -9.42 -1.47
C VAL A 137 -5.01 -7.93 -1.61
N ALA A 138 -4.01 -7.54 -2.40
CA ALA A 138 -3.74 -6.12 -2.65
C ALA A 138 -4.88 -5.43 -3.42
N PHE A 139 -5.46 -6.11 -4.41
CA PHE A 139 -6.64 -5.63 -5.14
C PHE A 139 -7.80 -5.35 -4.18
N GLY A 140 -8.24 -6.37 -3.44
CA GLY A 140 -9.36 -6.25 -2.50
C GLY A 140 -9.08 -5.26 -1.37
N GLY A 141 -7.89 -5.32 -0.78
CA GLY A 141 -7.45 -4.42 0.29
C GLY A 141 -7.43 -2.96 -0.16
N SER A 142 -7.00 -2.69 -1.39
CA SER A 142 -6.99 -1.33 -1.93
C SER A 142 -8.40 -0.77 -2.14
N ILE A 143 -9.37 -1.60 -2.55
CA ILE A 143 -10.78 -1.20 -2.65
C ILE A 143 -11.29 -0.84 -1.26
N VAL A 144 -11.14 -1.74 -0.28
CA VAL A 144 -11.63 -1.53 1.09
C VAL A 144 -11.01 -0.28 1.72
N LEU A 145 -9.68 -0.16 1.69
CA LEU A 145 -8.99 0.99 2.29
C LEU A 145 -9.32 2.29 1.57
N SER A 146 -9.41 2.29 0.24
CA SER A 146 -9.76 3.50 -0.52
C SER A 146 -11.17 3.98 -0.24
N MET A 147 -12.12 3.05 -0.08
CA MET A 147 -13.50 3.37 0.31
C MET A 147 -13.54 3.95 1.72
N LEU A 148 -12.89 3.30 2.68
CA LEU A 148 -12.84 3.78 4.05
C LEU A 148 -12.16 5.15 4.15
N GLY A 149 -11.07 5.37 3.40
CA GLY A 149 -10.39 6.66 3.36
C GLY A 149 -11.22 7.77 2.73
N ASN A 150 -12.04 7.44 1.72
CA ASN A 150 -13.00 8.40 1.18
C ASN A 150 -14.10 8.76 2.20
N TYR A 151 -14.70 7.75 2.84
CA TYR A 151 -15.72 7.97 3.87
C TYR A 151 -15.18 8.68 5.11
N ALA A 152 -13.91 8.49 5.44
CA ALA A 152 -13.21 9.17 6.54
C ALA A 152 -12.65 10.54 6.14
N GLY A 153 -13.00 11.08 4.96
CA GLY A 153 -12.59 12.41 4.54
C GLY A 153 -11.07 12.59 4.39
N LEU A 154 -10.31 11.50 4.18
CA LEU A 154 -8.85 11.56 4.08
C LEU A 154 -8.41 11.89 2.65
N TRP A 155 -9.01 11.24 1.67
CA TRP A 155 -8.73 11.46 0.26
C TRP A 155 -9.98 11.24 -0.58
N LEU A 156 -10.10 12.00 -1.67
CA LEU A 156 -11.12 11.79 -2.68
C LEU A 156 -10.46 11.49 -4.01
N TRP A 157 -10.91 10.41 -4.64
CA TRP A 157 -10.46 10.04 -5.97
C TRP A 157 -11.25 10.82 -7.03
N ASN A 158 -10.56 11.27 -8.07
CA ASN A 158 -11.14 11.91 -9.25
C ASN A 158 -11.97 13.19 -9.01
N THR A 159 -11.47 14.16 -8.24
CA THR A 159 -12.20 15.41 -7.95
C THR A 159 -12.45 16.30 -9.17
N LYS A 160 -11.61 16.17 -10.21
CA LYS A 160 -11.67 17.03 -11.42
C LYS A 160 -12.19 16.29 -12.66
N GLY A 161 -12.69 15.06 -12.52
CA GLY A 161 -13.21 14.28 -13.65
C GLY A 161 -12.14 13.77 -14.63
N PHE A 162 -10.86 13.78 -14.25
CA PHE A 162 -9.75 13.32 -15.10
C PHE A 162 -9.51 11.80 -15.07
N ALA A 163 -10.04 11.09 -14.08
CA ALA A 163 -9.88 9.65 -14.01
C ALA A 163 -10.75 8.95 -15.05
N PRO A 164 -10.18 8.05 -15.87
CA PRO A 164 -10.96 7.30 -16.85
C PRO A 164 -11.86 6.26 -16.15
N PRO A 165 -13.13 6.08 -16.57
CA PRO A 165 -13.93 4.91 -16.21
C PRO A 165 -13.27 3.58 -16.64
N PRO A 166 -13.65 2.44 -16.02
CA PRO A 166 -14.74 2.26 -15.06
C PRO A 166 -14.33 2.51 -13.60
N PHE A 167 -15.33 2.64 -12.73
CA PHE A 167 -15.18 2.90 -11.29
C PHE A 167 -15.80 1.79 -10.45
N ILE A 168 -15.22 1.52 -9.29
CA ILE A 168 -15.87 0.79 -8.20
C ILE A 168 -16.21 1.85 -7.16
N GLY A 169 -17.49 2.18 -7.00
CA GLY A 169 -17.94 3.35 -6.23
C GLY A 169 -17.19 4.62 -6.67
N SER A 170 -16.45 5.27 -5.76
CA SER A 170 -15.64 6.45 -6.06
C SER A 170 -14.21 6.14 -6.54
N LEU A 171 -13.77 4.88 -6.49
CA LEU A 171 -12.40 4.48 -6.79
C LEU A 171 -12.26 4.10 -8.28
N PRO A 172 -11.38 4.77 -9.05
CA PRO A 172 -11.07 4.36 -10.43
C PRO A 172 -10.47 2.95 -10.46
N LEU A 173 -10.95 2.09 -11.35
CA LEU A 173 -10.55 0.68 -11.41
C LEU A 173 -9.06 0.48 -11.73
N PHE A 174 -8.41 1.44 -12.39
CA PHE A 174 -6.98 1.35 -12.71
C PHE A 174 -6.09 1.30 -11.44
N VAL A 175 -6.56 1.83 -10.30
CA VAL A 175 -5.81 1.85 -9.03
C VAL A 175 -5.68 0.44 -8.43
N PRO A 176 -6.79 -0.27 -8.13
CA PRO A 176 -6.70 -1.63 -7.60
C PRO A 176 -6.05 -2.59 -8.61
N ILE A 177 -6.20 -2.38 -9.92
CA ILE A 177 -5.49 -3.16 -10.95
C ILE A 177 -3.97 -2.88 -10.90
N GLY A 178 -3.55 -1.62 -10.80
CA GLY A 178 -2.14 -1.27 -10.68
C GLY A 178 -1.49 -1.92 -9.46
N LEU A 179 -2.20 -1.96 -8.34
CA LEU A 179 -1.72 -2.64 -7.12
C LEU A 179 -1.73 -4.16 -7.25
N PHE A 180 -2.76 -4.74 -7.86
CA PHE A 180 -2.79 -6.16 -8.21
C PHE A 180 -1.52 -6.53 -9.00
N LEU A 181 -1.24 -5.81 -10.09
CA LEU A 181 -0.08 -6.06 -10.94
C LEU A 181 1.24 -5.84 -10.19
N THR A 182 1.33 -4.79 -9.38
CA THR A 182 2.54 -4.52 -8.58
C THR A 182 2.86 -5.71 -7.68
N PHE A 183 1.91 -6.17 -6.87
CA PHE A 183 2.14 -7.28 -5.95
C PHE A 183 2.09 -8.66 -6.61
N LEU A 184 1.63 -8.76 -7.86
CA LEU A 184 1.90 -9.90 -8.72
C LEU A 184 3.40 -10.03 -9.04
N PHE A 185 4.21 -8.97 -8.93
CA PHE A 185 5.67 -9.04 -9.07
C PHE A 185 6.42 -9.24 -7.74
N SER A 186 5.72 -9.55 -6.64
CA SER A 186 6.33 -9.83 -5.33
C SER A 186 7.54 -10.79 -5.36
N PRO A 187 7.55 -11.89 -6.17
CA PRO A 187 8.74 -12.74 -6.29
C PRO A 187 10.00 -11.99 -6.68
N TYR A 188 9.90 -10.97 -7.53
CA TYR A 188 11.03 -10.19 -8.04
C TYR A 188 11.55 -9.17 -7.03
N PHE A 189 10.72 -8.77 -6.06
CA PHE A 189 11.06 -7.77 -5.04
C PHE A 189 11.80 -8.40 -3.86
N VAL A 190 11.51 -9.66 -3.52
CA VAL A 190 12.09 -10.28 -2.30
C VAL A 190 13.50 -10.86 -2.50
N LEU A 191 14.01 -10.92 -3.73
CA LEU A 191 15.31 -11.54 -4.04
C LEU A 191 16.50 -10.76 -3.48
N ASN A 192 16.46 -9.43 -3.57
CA ASN A 192 17.48 -8.53 -3.06
C ASN A 192 16.79 -7.36 -2.38
N ILE A 193 17.11 -7.11 -1.11
CA ILE A 193 16.38 -6.14 -0.28
C ILE A 193 16.45 -4.72 -0.88
N LEU A 194 17.65 -4.28 -1.27
CA LEU A 194 17.87 -2.92 -1.79
C LEU A 194 17.24 -2.76 -3.17
N VAL A 195 17.64 -3.61 -4.11
CA VAL A 195 17.17 -3.55 -5.50
C VAL A 195 15.67 -3.83 -5.58
N GLY A 196 15.18 -4.74 -4.73
CA GLY A 196 13.78 -5.11 -4.62
C GLY A 196 12.91 -3.98 -4.10
N GLY A 197 13.37 -3.22 -3.10
CA GLY A 197 12.69 -2.01 -2.63
C GLY A 197 12.54 -0.98 -3.72
N ILE A 198 13.63 -0.68 -4.45
CA ILE A 198 13.61 0.26 -5.58
C ILE A 198 12.63 -0.22 -6.65
N ARG A 199 12.73 -1.50 -7.07
CA ARG A 199 11.83 -2.09 -8.08
C ARG A 199 10.37 -2.04 -7.64
N CYS A 200 10.08 -2.30 -6.37
CA CYS A 200 8.72 -2.26 -5.84
C CYS A 200 8.15 -0.83 -5.89
N GLY A 201 8.92 0.17 -5.45
CA GLY A 201 8.49 1.57 -5.51
C GLY A 201 8.29 2.05 -6.95
N VAL A 202 9.21 1.70 -7.85
CA VAL A 202 9.11 2.00 -9.29
C VAL A 202 7.89 1.33 -9.93
N ALA A 203 7.69 0.05 -9.67
CA ALA A 203 6.55 -0.70 -10.19
C ALA A 203 5.22 -0.10 -9.71
N LEU A 204 5.13 0.31 -8.45
CA LEU A 204 3.92 0.90 -7.88
C LEU A 204 3.48 2.16 -8.63
N GLY A 205 4.41 3.06 -8.95
CA GLY A 205 4.10 4.26 -9.71
C GLY A 205 3.90 4.01 -11.21
N ILE A 206 4.81 3.28 -11.86
CA ILE A 206 4.74 3.04 -13.30
C ILE A 206 3.51 2.21 -13.68
N LEU A 207 3.20 1.13 -12.96
CA LEU A 207 2.07 0.28 -13.30
C LEU A 207 0.75 1.01 -13.10
N GLN A 208 0.61 1.85 -12.06
CA GLN A 208 -0.56 2.70 -11.90
C GLN A 208 -0.70 3.70 -13.06
N PHE A 209 0.40 4.33 -13.49
CA PHE A 209 0.41 5.25 -14.62
C PHE A 209 0.07 4.57 -15.96
N VAL A 210 0.63 3.38 -16.20
CA VAL A 210 0.32 2.57 -17.39
C VAL A 210 -1.14 2.18 -17.39
N CYS A 211 -1.67 1.70 -16.26
CA CYS A 211 -3.10 1.38 -16.16
C CYS A 211 -3.95 2.63 -16.46
N PHE A 212 -3.66 3.77 -15.82
CA PHE A 212 -4.34 5.03 -16.12
C PHE A 212 -4.32 5.37 -17.62
N SER A 213 -3.17 5.27 -18.26
CA SER A 213 -3.00 5.59 -19.69
C SER A 213 -3.79 4.64 -20.60
N VAL A 214 -3.78 3.34 -20.30
CA VAL A 214 -4.54 2.31 -21.02
C VAL A 214 -6.04 2.60 -20.92
N PHE A 215 -6.56 2.80 -19.71
CA PHE A 215 -8.00 3.09 -19.52
C PHE A 215 -8.43 4.39 -20.21
N ARG A 216 -7.54 5.38 -20.29
CA ARG A 216 -7.79 6.64 -21.00
C ARG A 216 -7.76 6.49 -22.53
N TYR A 217 -6.92 5.63 -23.08
CA TYR A 217 -6.79 5.44 -24.53
C TYR A 217 -7.99 4.71 -25.14
N PHE A 218 -8.61 3.79 -24.39
CA PHE A 218 -9.76 3.01 -24.86
C PHE A 218 -11.11 3.73 -24.65
N GLN A 219 -11.10 5.07 -24.59
CA GLN A 219 -12.29 5.94 -24.46
C GLN A 219 -12.38 6.89 -25.64
#